data_AF-A0A962CWE8-F1
#
_entry.id   AF-A0A962CWE8-F1
#
_cell.length_a   1.000
_cell.length_b   1.000
_cell.length_c   1.000
_cell.angle_alpha   90.00
_cell.angle_beta   90.00
_cell.angle_gamma   90.00
#
_symmetry.space_group_name_H-M   'P 1'
#
loop_
_entity.id
_entity.type
_entity.pdbx_description
1 polymer ?
#
loop_
_entity_poly.entity_id
_entity_poly.type
_entity_poly.pdbx_seq_one_letter_code
_entity_poly.pdbx_strand_id
1 'polypeptide(L)'
;MKNFILFATFIFSLLSCHSTIKEEQGVSKKITTLEYKNKVIDILTKDFPSLEKYYPETFNNLIVLLNDAHKDGKTNMELRDITRKEIFVLIESRLAHAGDNEIINYMQILQLEFEELQKIDGNACYQSMLSLNDGYVNHRKLLPKSITDLEIIAIGEVLKTSTKDKHIPSEEMMLEIMVPVFDYIDEKYGSEFDLLEEIQTSDINRKKVCDMTIDLYSVILELDSADALIVLRWMWGTPD
;
A
#
# COMPACT_ATOMS: atom_id res chain seq x y z
N MET A 1 -4.79 -20.80 -17.31
CA MET A 1 -4.02 -19.91 -18.23
C MET A 1 -4.69 -18.56 -18.47
N LYS A 2 -6.03 -18.44 -18.63
CA LYS A 2 -6.69 -17.11 -18.61
C LYS A 2 -6.58 -16.45 -17.23
N ASN A 3 -6.91 -17.20 -16.17
CA ASN A 3 -6.80 -16.80 -14.76
C ASN A 3 -5.36 -16.44 -14.29
N PHE A 4 -4.36 -16.69 -15.14
CA PHE A 4 -2.94 -16.42 -14.89
C PHE A 4 -2.51 -15.04 -15.44
N ILE A 5 -3.03 -14.63 -16.60
CA ILE A 5 -2.87 -13.26 -17.13
C ILE A 5 -3.59 -12.26 -16.19
N LEU A 6 -4.70 -12.70 -15.59
CA LEU A 6 -5.52 -12.00 -14.61
C LEU A 6 -4.74 -11.41 -13.42
N PHE A 7 -3.85 -12.21 -12.82
CA PHE A 7 -3.11 -11.82 -11.62
C PHE A 7 -1.93 -10.89 -11.91
N ALA A 8 -1.22 -11.12 -13.01
CA ALA A 8 -0.13 -10.25 -13.46
C ALA A 8 -0.66 -8.85 -13.81
N THR A 9 -1.85 -8.76 -14.42
CA THR A 9 -2.47 -7.48 -14.79
C THR A 9 -3.02 -6.72 -13.57
N PHE A 10 -3.60 -7.44 -12.59
CA PHE A 10 -4.04 -6.87 -11.31
C PHE A 10 -2.90 -6.18 -10.56
N ILE A 11 -1.73 -6.85 -10.44
CA ILE A 11 -0.52 -6.25 -9.83
C ILE A 11 -0.01 -5.06 -10.67
N PHE A 12 0.04 -5.20 -12.00
CA PHE A 12 0.47 -4.13 -12.91
C PHE A 12 -0.41 -2.86 -12.82
N SER A 13 -1.72 -3.05 -12.61
CA SER A 13 -2.68 -1.96 -12.45
C SER A 13 -2.68 -1.30 -11.08
N LEU A 14 -2.04 -1.90 -10.07
CA LEU A 14 -1.86 -1.26 -8.75
C LEU A 14 -0.63 -0.34 -8.72
N LEU A 15 0.37 -0.59 -9.59
CA LEU A 15 1.69 0.06 -9.57
C LEU A 15 1.87 1.19 -10.61
N SER A 16 0.98 1.30 -11.60
CA SER A 16 1.17 2.22 -12.73
C SER A 16 0.43 3.56 -12.60
N CYS A 17 1.05 4.59 -12.01
CA CYS A 17 0.99 5.96 -12.57
C CYS A 17 1.86 7.03 -11.86
N HIS A 18 2.87 7.48 -12.60
CA HIS A 18 3.54 8.78 -12.45
C HIS A 18 2.85 9.81 -13.35
N SER A 19 2.45 10.99 -12.85
CA SER A 19 2.72 12.30 -13.50
C SER A 19 1.99 13.52 -12.89
N THR A 20 2.79 14.58 -12.76
CA THR A 20 2.52 16.04 -12.87
C THR A 20 1.27 16.69 -12.26
N ILE A 21 1.52 17.50 -11.22
CA ILE A 21 0.57 18.45 -10.63
C ILE A 21 0.73 19.83 -11.29
N LYS A 22 -0.40 20.47 -11.67
CA LYS A 22 -0.51 21.88 -12.03
C LYS A 22 -0.93 22.71 -10.81
N GLU A 23 -0.33 23.90 -10.70
CA GLU A 23 -0.55 24.91 -9.65
C GLU A 23 -1.95 25.54 -9.68
N GLU A 24 -2.55 25.73 -8.50
CA GLU A 24 -3.40 26.88 -8.20
C GLU A 24 -3.08 27.44 -6.81
N GLN A 25 -2.98 28.77 -6.73
CA GLN A 25 -2.46 29.53 -5.59
C GLN A 25 -3.53 29.88 -4.56
N GLY A 26 -3.16 29.89 -3.27
CA GLY A 26 -4.03 30.37 -2.18
C GLY A 26 -3.35 30.56 -0.82
N VAL A 27 -2.75 31.75 -0.62
CA VAL A 27 -2.43 32.51 0.62
C VAL A 27 -2.54 31.81 1.98
N SER A 28 -1.43 31.75 2.76
CA SER A 28 -1.54 31.75 4.24
C SER A 28 -0.30 32.25 5.03
N LYS A 29 -0.64 33.06 6.04
CA LYS A 29 0.02 33.49 7.29
C LYS A 29 1.50 33.09 7.54
N LYS A 30 2.29 34.13 7.86
CA LYS A 30 3.72 34.10 8.23
C LYS A 30 3.95 33.32 9.54
N ILE A 31 4.24 32.02 9.42
CA ILE A 31 4.87 31.18 10.45
C ILE A 31 6.37 31.12 10.16
N THR A 32 7.23 31.12 11.18
CA THR A 32 8.69 31.14 10.96
C THR A 32 9.20 29.79 10.44
N THR A 33 10.17 29.81 9.53
CA THR A 33 10.71 28.63 8.83
C THR A 33 11.21 27.52 9.78
N LEU A 34 11.68 27.89 10.98
CA LEU A 34 12.23 26.96 11.97
C LEU A 34 11.12 26.22 12.76
N GLU A 35 10.06 26.93 13.15
CA GLU A 35 8.90 26.36 13.85
C GLU A 35 8.16 25.36 12.96
N TYR A 36 8.06 25.66 11.66
CA TYR A 36 7.46 24.76 10.69
C TYR A 36 8.32 23.52 10.40
N LYS A 37 9.65 23.68 10.26
CA LYS A 37 10.57 22.55 10.12
C LYS A 37 10.40 21.54 11.26
N ASN A 38 10.24 22.03 12.50
CA ASN A 38 9.99 21.16 13.66
C ASN A 38 8.63 20.46 13.58
N LYS A 39 7.60 21.09 13.01
CA LYS A 39 6.28 20.49 12.83
C LYS A 39 6.25 19.40 11.76
N VAL A 40 6.96 19.59 10.65
CA VAL A 40 7.15 18.54 9.62
C VAL A 40 7.87 17.34 10.21
N ILE A 41 8.94 17.60 10.96
CA ILE A 41 9.68 16.56 11.67
C ILE A 41 8.78 15.84 12.68
N ASP A 42 7.90 16.55 13.40
CA ASP A 42 6.94 15.93 14.32
C ASP A 42 5.94 15.01 13.59
N ILE A 43 5.42 15.41 12.43
CA ILE A 43 4.55 14.55 11.60
C ILE A 43 5.28 13.27 11.20
N LEU A 44 6.51 13.38 10.70
CA LEU A 44 7.29 12.24 10.24
C LEU A 44 7.72 11.32 11.38
N THR A 45 8.22 11.87 12.48
CA THR A 45 8.75 11.07 13.60
C THR A 45 7.64 10.43 14.41
N LYS A 46 6.44 11.04 14.49
CA LYS A 46 5.28 10.46 15.15
C LYS A 46 4.67 9.31 14.37
N ASP A 47 4.46 9.51 13.07
CA ASP A 47 3.76 8.52 12.24
C ASP A 47 4.74 7.44 11.73
N PHE A 48 6.04 7.74 11.60
CA PHE A 48 7.05 6.81 11.04
C PHE A 48 8.42 6.95 11.75
N PRO A 49 8.50 6.63 13.05
CA PRO A 49 9.72 6.85 13.85
C PRO A 49 10.96 6.11 13.33
N SER A 50 10.77 5.00 12.60
CA SER A 50 11.87 4.21 12.03
C SER A 50 12.52 4.87 10.80
N LEU A 51 11.84 5.82 10.15
CA LEU A 51 12.26 6.32 8.84
C LEU A 51 13.62 7.05 8.89
N GLU A 52 13.80 7.92 9.88
CA GLU A 52 15.05 8.69 10.05
C GLU A 52 16.26 7.77 10.23
N LYS A 53 16.08 6.66 10.96
CA LYS A 53 17.15 5.73 11.30
C LYS A 53 17.55 4.84 10.12
N TYR A 54 16.57 4.26 9.43
CA TYR A 54 16.82 3.23 8.41
C TYR A 54 16.87 3.80 6.99
N TYR A 55 16.21 4.93 6.74
CA TYR A 55 16.13 5.59 5.42
C TYR A 55 16.35 7.11 5.54
N PRO A 56 17.53 7.56 6.00
CA PRO A 56 17.80 8.97 6.25
C PRO A 56 17.68 9.85 4.99
N GLU A 57 17.99 9.30 3.81
CA GLU A 57 17.81 10.03 2.55
C GLU A 57 16.34 10.28 2.24
N THR A 58 15.49 9.24 2.29
CA THR A 58 14.04 9.38 2.12
C THR A 58 13.44 10.32 3.16
N PHE A 59 13.88 10.23 4.42
CA PHE A 59 13.45 11.14 5.49
C PHE A 59 13.78 12.61 5.16
N ASN A 60 15.01 12.89 4.70
CA ASN A 60 15.42 14.24 4.32
C ASN A 60 14.67 14.75 3.08
N ASN A 61 14.45 13.89 2.08
CA ASN A 61 13.68 14.23 0.89
C ASN A 61 12.22 14.56 1.23
N LEU A 62 11.61 13.81 2.15
CA LEU A 62 10.27 14.11 2.67
C LEU A 62 10.22 15.44 3.39
N ILE A 63 11.24 15.78 4.19
CA ILE A 63 11.31 17.10 4.82
C ILE A 63 11.31 18.20 3.77
N VAL A 64 12.10 18.07 2.69
CA VAL A 64 12.13 19.07 1.60
C VAL A 64 10.76 19.17 0.91
N LEU A 65 10.19 18.03 0.50
CA LEU A 65 8.89 17.95 -0.16
C LEU A 65 7.77 18.60 0.67
N LEU A 66 7.70 18.28 1.96
CA LEU A 66 6.67 18.80 2.86
C LEU A 66 6.88 20.28 3.20
N ASN A 67 8.13 20.78 3.13
CA ASN A 67 8.42 22.20 3.23
C ASN A 67 7.93 22.97 2.01
N ASP A 68 8.15 22.45 0.81
CA ASP A 68 7.72 23.11 -0.42
C ASP A 68 6.19 23.07 -0.56
N ALA A 69 5.57 21.92 -0.36
CA ALA A 69 4.11 21.79 -0.34
C ALA A 69 3.44 22.78 0.63
N HIS A 70 4.04 23.04 1.79
CA HIS A 70 3.51 24.02 2.73
C HIS A 70 3.67 25.46 2.27
N LYS A 71 4.80 25.82 1.66
CA LYS A 71 4.96 27.15 1.05
C LYS A 71 3.89 27.39 -0.02
N ASP A 72 3.46 26.33 -0.69
CA ASP A 72 2.38 26.35 -1.69
C ASP A 72 0.97 26.39 -1.06
N GLY A 73 0.86 26.48 0.27
CA GLY A 73 -0.40 26.64 0.98
C GLY A 73 -1.10 25.35 1.39
N LYS A 74 -0.45 24.19 1.24
CA LYS A 74 -1.03 22.90 1.65
C LYS A 74 -1.32 22.83 3.14
N THR A 75 -2.47 22.27 3.48
CA THR A 75 -2.95 22.07 4.85
C THR A 75 -2.21 20.91 5.54
N ASN A 76 -2.26 20.83 6.88
CA ASN A 76 -1.66 19.70 7.60
C ASN A 76 -2.24 18.34 7.19
N MET A 77 -3.48 18.31 6.69
CA MET A 77 -4.11 17.08 6.21
C MET A 77 -3.49 16.65 4.89
N GLU A 78 -3.39 17.57 3.93
CA GLU A 78 -2.72 17.31 2.64
C GLU A 78 -1.25 16.92 2.84
N LEU A 79 -0.54 17.55 3.79
CA LEU A 79 0.84 17.17 4.12
C LEU A 79 0.94 15.72 4.62
N ARG A 80 0.01 15.28 5.48
CA ARG A 80 -0.03 13.88 5.94
C ARG A 80 -0.35 12.93 4.79
N ASP A 81 -1.23 13.33 3.87
CA ASP A 81 -1.58 12.50 2.72
C ASP A 81 -0.40 12.38 1.74
N ILE A 82 0.36 13.47 1.53
CA ILE A 82 1.64 13.45 0.79
C ILE A 82 2.65 12.51 1.49
N THR A 83 2.85 12.65 2.80
CA THR A 83 3.77 11.76 3.55
C THR A 83 3.40 10.29 3.33
N ARG A 84 2.12 9.93 3.47
CA ARG A 84 1.67 8.55 3.32
C ARG A 84 1.93 8.01 1.92
N LYS A 85 1.63 8.79 0.89
CA LYS A 85 1.91 8.43 -0.51
C LYS A 85 3.37 8.02 -0.69
N GLU A 86 4.29 8.84 -0.20
CA GLU A 86 5.73 8.58 -0.33
C GLU A 86 6.21 7.40 0.52
N ILE A 87 5.60 7.20 1.70
CA ILE A 87 5.88 6.03 2.53
C ILE A 87 5.35 4.75 1.88
N PHE A 88 4.18 4.79 1.24
CA PHE A 88 3.63 3.65 0.53
C PHE A 88 4.54 3.21 -0.61
N VAL A 89 5.00 4.16 -1.45
CA VAL A 89 6.00 3.89 -2.50
C VAL A 89 7.28 3.27 -1.91
N LEU A 90 7.74 3.78 -0.76
CA LEU A 90 8.87 3.16 -0.07
C LEU A 90 8.56 1.73 0.36
N ILE A 91 7.41 1.46 0.97
CA ILE A 91 7.01 0.12 1.42
C ILE A 91 6.93 -0.85 0.24
N GLU A 92 6.30 -0.46 -0.87
CA GLU A 92 6.21 -1.28 -2.09
C GLU A 92 7.61 -1.73 -2.53
N SER A 93 8.58 -0.82 -2.55
CA SER A 93 9.97 -1.13 -2.91
C SER A 93 10.76 -1.97 -1.90
N ARG A 94 10.20 -2.21 -0.70
CA ARG A 94 10.90 -2.82 0.44
C ARG A 94 10.25 -4.09 0.97
N LEU A 95 8.95 -4.26 0.77
CA LEU A 95 8.20 -5.34 1.40
C LEU A 95 8.71 -6.71 0.97
N ALA A 96 8.94 -6.92 -0.33
CA ALA A 96 9.52 -8.16 -0.85
C ALA A 96 10.95 -8.45 -0.38
N HIS A 97 11.58 -7.51 0.32
CA HIS A 97 12.92 -7.63 0.87
C HIS A 97 12.96 -7.70 2.40
N ALA A 98 11.81 -7.54 3.07
CA ALA A 98 11.69 -7.58 4.52
C ALA A 98 11.94 -8.98 5.10
N GLY A 99 12.05 -9.05 6.42
CA GLY A 99 12.07 -10.30 7.16
C GLY A 99 10.78 -11.11 6.94
N ASP A 100 10.88 -12.43 7.05
CA ASP A 100 9.79 -13.33 6.69
C ASP A 100 8.55 -13.09 7.57
N ASN A 101 8.76 -12.96 8.88
CA ASN A 101 7.68 -12.67 9.83
C ASN A 101 7.07 -11.29 9.58
N GLU A 102 7.88 -10.31 9.19
CA GLU A 102 7.44 -8.94 8.96
C GLU A 102 6.57 -8.81 7.71
N ILE A 103 6.84 -9.59 6.66
CA ILE A 103 5.98 -9.68 5.47
C ILE A 103 4.62 -10.24 5.87
N ILE A 104 4.58 -11.39 6.55
CA ILE A 104 3.32 -12.03 6.95
C ILE A 104 2.51 -11.10 7.86
N ASN A 105 3.15 -10.51 8.87
CA ASN A 105 2.48 -9.60 9.79
C ASN A 105 1.93 -8.35 9.08
N TYR A 106 2.68 -7.75 8.15
CA TYR A 106 2.19 -6.63 7.36
C TYR A 106 0.97 -7.01 6.52
N MET A 107 1.01 -8.16 5.85
CA MET A 107 -0.11 -8.64 5.03
C MET A 107 -1.37 -8.96 5.85
N GLN A 108 -1.21 -9.51 7.05
CA GLN A 108 -2.33 -9.73 7.97
C GLN A 108 -2.99 -8.41 8.40
N ILE A 109 -2.20 -7.36 8.64
CA ILE A 109 -2.73 -6.04 8.98
C ILE A 109 -3.41 -5.40 7.78
N LEU A 110 -2.84 -5.52 6.58
CA LEU A 110 -3.45 -5.02 5.35
C LEU A 110 -4.81 -5.70 5.08
N GLN A 111 -4.91 -7.02 5.29
CA GLN A 111 -6.18 -7.73 5.20
C GLN A 111 -7.19 -7.20 6.22
N LEU A 112 -6.78 -7.00 7.48
CA LEU A 112 -7.64 -6.45 8.53
C LEU A 112 -8.15 -5.05 8.17
N GLU A 113 -7.32 -4.21 7.55
CA GLU A 113 -7.73 -2.89 7.06
C GLU A 113 -8.80 -2.99 5.98
N PHE A 114 -8.61 -3.87 4.99
CA PHE A 114 -9.61 -4.10 3.95
C PHE A 114 -10.92 -4.63 4.52
N GLU A 115 -10.88 -5.58 5.46
CA GLU A 115 -12.07 -6.09 6.13
C GLU A 115 -12.85 -5.01 6.88
N GLU A 116 -12.16 -4.13 7.60
CA GLU A 116 -12.80 -3.02 8.31
C GLU A 116 -13.37 -1.97 7.37
N LEU A 117 -12.63 -1.59 6.32
CA LEU A 117 -13.13 -0.66 5.32
C LEU A 117 -14.34 -1.23 4.59
N GLN A 118 -14.34 -2.52 4.29
CA GLN A 118 -15.45 -3.21 3.62
C GLN A 118 -16.73 -3.19 4.45
N LYS A 119 -16.62 -3.30 5.79
CA LYS A 119 -17.77 -3.20 6.70
C LYS A 119 -18.38 -1.80 6.72
N ILE A 120 -17.57 -0.77 6.48
CA ILE A 120 -18.00 0.64 6.48
C ILE A 120 -18.63 0.99 5.13
N ASP A 121 -17.86 0.83 4.05
CA ASP A 121 -18.22 1.16 2.69
C ASP A 121 -17.30 0.42 1.71
N GLY A 122 -17.86 -0.44 0.85
CA GLY A 122 -17.06 -1.17 -0.14
C GLY A 122 -16.35 -0.28 -1.14
N ASN A 123 -16.80 0.96 -1.33
CA ASN A 123 -16.05 1.96 -2.08
C ASN A 123 -14.78 2.42 -1.33
N ALA A 124 -14.83 2.57 0.00
CA ALA A 124 -13.65 2.94 0.79
C ALA A 124 -12.57 1.85 0.76
N CYS A 125 -12.98 0.58 0.82
CA CYS A 125 -12.05 -0.54 0.65
C CYS A 125 -11.40 -0.54 -0.73
N TYR A 126 -12.22 -0.45 -1.80
CA TYR A 126 -11.70 -0.37 -3.16
C TYR A 126 -10.74 0.80 -3.38
N GLN A 127 -11.04 1.99 -2.84
CA GLN A 127 -10.15 3.15 -2.92
C GLN A 127 -8.84 2.97 -2.14
N SER A 128 -8.82 2.13 -1.10
CA SER A 128 -7.58 1.79 -0.39
C SER A 128 -6.67 0.83 -1.16
N MET A 129 -7.22 0.08 -2.13
CA MET A 129 -6.45 -0.82 -3.00
C MET A 129 -5.77 -0.04 -4.14
N LEU A 130 -6.49 0.86 -4.80
CA LEU A 130 -6.05 1.56 -6.01
C LEU A 130 -5.08 2.72 -5.79
N SER A 131 -3.93 2.50 -5.17
CA SER A 131 -2.93 3.53 -4.92
C SER A 131 -2.76 4.53 -6.09
N LEU A 132 -3.11 5.79 -5.81
CA LEU A 132 -2.60 7.04 -6.41
C LEU A 132 -3.23 7.67 -7.66
N ASN A 133 -4.48 7.37 -8.02
CA ASN A 133 -5.22 8.28 -8.93
C ASN A 133 -6.52 8.82 -8.30
N ASP A 134 -6.54 10.14 -8.15
CA ASP A 134 -7.64 11.02 -7.75
C ASP A 134 -8.52 10.61 -6.56
N GLY A 135 -8.16 11.17 -5.41
CA GLY A 135 -8.99 11.13 -4.20
C GLY A 135 -8.57 10.00 -3.28
N TYR A 136 -7.38 10.13 -2.69
CA TYR A 136 -7.04 9.36 -1.49
C TYR A 136 -8.12 9.61 -0.44
N VAL A 137 -9.01 8.63 -0.25
CA VAL A 137 -9.83 8.62 0.95
C VAL A 137 -8.87 8.42 2.09
N ASN A 138 -8.84 9.39 3.00
CA ASN A 138 -8.10 9.31 4.24
C ASN A 138 -8.71 8.20 5.10
N HIS A 139 -8.40 6.95 4.74
CA HIS A 139 -8.95 5.73 5.33
C HIS A 139 -8.61 5.66 6.82
N ARG A 140 -7.54 6.32 7.30
CA ARG A 140 -7.26 6.47 8.73
C ARG A 140 -8.36 7.22 9.50
N LYS A 141 -9.24 7.99 8.85
CA LYS A 141 -10.44 8.55 9.50
C LYS A 141 -11.58 7.54 9.61
N LEU A 142 -11.58 6.51 8.77
CA LEU A 142 -12.57 5.46 8.73
C LEU A 142 -12.15 4.27 9.60
N LEU A 143 -10.85 3.98 9.64
CA LEU A 143 -10.27 2.91 10.43
C LEU A 143 -10.19 3.25 11.92
N PRO A 144 -10.42 2.26 12.80
CA PRO A 144 -10.09 2.37 14.21
C PRO A 144 -8.62 2.75 14.43
N LYS A 145 -8.36 3.65 15.39
CA LYS A 145 -7.00 4.08 15.74
C LYS A 145 -6.07 2.90 16.03
N SER A 146 -6.57 1.86 16.69
CA SER A 146 -5.80 0.65 16.99
C SER A 146 -5.23 -0.04 15.76
N ILE A 147 -5.98 -0.05 14.65
CA ILE A 147 -5.51 -0.67 13.39
C ILE A 147 -4.46 0.21 12.73
N THR A 148 -4.70 1.52 12.69
CA THR A 148 -3.71 2.47 12.15
C THR A 148 -2.40 2.49 12.95
N ASP A 149 -2.46 2.21 14.26
CA ASP A 149 -1.25 2.09 15.09
C ASP A 149 -0.49 0.78 14.77
N LEU A 150 -1.20 -0.32 14.50
CA LEU A 150 -0.60 -1.59 14.09
C LEU A 150 0.08 -1.46 12.72
N GLU A 151 -0.57 -0.81 11.76
CA GLU A 151 -0.03 -0.50 10.42
C GLU A 151 1.31 0.23 10.53
N ILE A 152 1.35 1.31 11.31
CA ILE A 152 2.56 2.10 11.55
C ILE A 152 3.71 1.24 12.12
N ILE A 153 3.40 0.38 13.09
CA ILE A 153 4.39 -0.52 13.70
C ILE A 153 4.91 -1.51 12.67
N ALA A 154 4.01 -2.14 11.90
CA ALA A 154 4.38 -3.12 10.88
C ALA A 154 5.24 -2.51 9.78
N ILE A 155 4.89 -1.31 9.31
CA ILE A 155 5.70 -0.53 8.37
C ILE A 155 7.10 -0.31 8.95
N GLY A 156 7.19 0.09 10.23
CA GLY A 156 8.47 0.29 10.90
C GLY A 156 9.36 -0.96 10.92
N GLU A 157 8.77 -2.14 11.13
CA GLU A 157 9.50 -3.42 11.13
C GLU A 157 9.86 -3.91 9.72
N VAL A 158 9.00 -3.71 8.72
CA VAL A 158 9.30 -3.94 7.29
C VAL A 158 10.53 -3.11 6.90
N LEU A 159 10.51 -1.81 7.19
CA LEU A 159 11.60 -0.88 6.87
C LEU A 159 12.91 -1.30 7.56
N LYS A 160 12.83 -1.70 8.83
CA LYS A 160 13.98 -2.12 9.64
C LYS A 160 14.61 -3.44 9.19
N THR A 161 13.81 -4.39 8.74
CA THR A 161 14.27 -5.75 8.38
C THR A 161 14.54 -5.92 6.90
N SER A 162 14.10 -4.98 6.05
CA SER A 162 14.35 -5.00 4.62
C SER A 162 15.84 -4.91 4.28
N THR A 163 16.34 -5.86 3.50
CA THR A 163 17.70 -5.86 2.96
C THR A 163 17.69 -6.02 1.43
N LYS A 164 18.53 -5.27 0.72
CA LYS A 164 18.57 -5.29 -0.76
C LYS A 164 18.95 -6.65 -1.36
N ASP A 165 19.41 -7.59 -0.55
CA ASP A 165 20.00 -8.86 -0.98
C ASP A 165 19.05 -10.06 -0.87
N LYS A 166 17.80 -9.85 -0.44
CA LYS A 166 16.81 -10.94 -0.40
C LYS A 166 16.39 -11.33 -1.81
N HIS A 167 16.50 -12.62 -2.11
CA HIS A 167 16.11 -13.21 -3.39
C HIS A 167 14.60 -13.10 -3.59
N ILE A 168 14.19 -12.59 -4.75
CA ILE A 168 12.81 -12.63 -5.23
C ILE A 168 12.63 -13.96 -5.97
N PRO A 169 11.65 -14.80 -5.57
CA PRO A 169 11.33 -16.05 -6.25
C PRO A 169 11.03 -15.83 -7.74
N SER A 170 11.17 -16.88 -8.56
CA SER A 170 10.71 -16.84 -9.95
C SER A 170 9.19 -16.85 -10.02
N GLU A 171 8.66 -16.29 -11.11
CA GLU A 171 7.24 -16.37 -11.44
C GLU A 171 6.75 -17.83 -11.50
N GLU A 172 7.52 -18.72 -12.12
CA GLU A 172 7.17 -20.15 -12.21
C GLU A 172 6.91 -20.78 -10.84
N MET A 173 7.79 -20.54 -9.85
CA MET A 173 7.59 -21.08 -8.49
C MET A 173 6.34 -20.50 -7.82
N MET A 174 6.11 -19.20 -7.96
CA MET A 174 4.90 -18.55 -7.45
C MET A 174 3.63 -19.15 -8.09
N LEU A 175 3.66 -19.40 -9.39
CA LEU A 175 2.51 -19.93 -10.11
C LEU A 175 2.14 -21.34 -9.73
N GLU A 176 3.12 -22.21 -9.54
CA GLU A 176 2.86 -23.58 -9.07
C GLU A 176 2.10 -23.58 -7.74
N ILE A 177 2.46 -22.66 -6.83
CA ILE A 177 1.80 -22.49 -5.53
C ILE A 177 0.42 -21.85 -5.66
N MET A 178 0.24 -20.92 -6.61
CA MET A 178 -1.02 -20.18 -6.78
C MET A 178 -2.13 -20.97 -7.48
N VAL A 179 -1.85 -22.13 -8.11
CA VAL A 179 -2.88 -22.97 -8.75
C VAL A 179 -4.08 -23.24 -7.82
N PRO A 180 -3.91 -23.81 -6.61
CA PRO A 180 -5.04 -24.05 -5.70
C PRO A 180 -5.72 -22.77 -5.22
N VAL A 181 -4.98 -21.65 -5.13
CA VAL A 181 -5.55 -20.35 -4.77
C VAL A 181 -6.50 -19.86 -5.87
N PHE A 182 -6.08 -19.94 -7.13
CA PHE A 182 -6.92 -19.57 -8.26
C PHE A 182 -8.14 -20.48 -8.40
N ASP A 183 -8.00 -21.78 -8.19
CA ASP A 183 -9.13 -22.71 -8.22
C ASP A 183 -10.18 -22.36 -7.16
N TYR A 184 -9.76 -22.01 -5.94
CA TYR A 184 -10.67 -21.55 -4.88
C TYR A 184 -11.42 -20.28 -5.27
N ILE A 185 -10.70 -19.29 -5.80
CA ILE A 185 -11.29 -18.00 -6.20
C ILE A 185 -12.24 -18.19 -7.39
N ASP A 186 -11.87 -19.01 -8.38
CA ASP A 186 -12.73 -19.35 -9.53
C ASP A 186 -13.99 -20.11 -9.10
N GLU A 187 -13.89 -21.05 -8.15
CA GLU A 187 -15.07 -21.76 -7.62
C GLU A 187 -16.06 -20.80 -6.93
N LYS A 188 -15.54 -19.80 -6.20
CA LYS A 188 -16.38 -18.85 -5.44
C LYS A 188 -16.96 -17.74 -6.30
N TYR A 189 -16.21 -17.25 -7.29
CA TYR A 189 -16.54 -16.05 -8.06
C TYR A 189 -16.83 -16.31 -9.53
N GLY A 190 -16.40 -17.44 -10.08
CA GLY A 190 -16.54 -17.79 -11.49
C GLY A 190 -16.02 -16.68 -12.40
N SER A 191 -16.81 -16.34 -13.42
CA SER A 191 -16.47 -15.26 -14.37
C SER A 191 -16.34 -13.88 -13.75
N GLU A 192 -16.79 -13.67 -12.50
CA GLU A 192 -16.57 -12.39 -11.81
C GLU A 192 -15.11 -12.19 -11.39
N PHE A 193 -14.28 -13.25 -11.40
CA PHE A 193 -12.84 -13.11 -11.18
C PHE A 193 -12.18 -12.21 -12.24
N ASP A 194 -12.74 -12.19 -13.46
CA ASP A 194 -12.30 -11.32 -14.56
C ASP A 194 -12.35 -9.82 -14.17
N LEU A 195 -13.17 -9.44 -13.17
CA LEU A 195 -13.24 -8.06 -12.69
C LEU A 195 -11.93 -7.55 -12.08
N LEU A 196 -11.03 -8.43 -11.61
CA LEU A 196 -9.73 -7.99 -11.09
C LEU A 196 -8.81 -7.46 -12.22
N GLU A 197 -8.97 -7.89 -13.47
CA GLU A 197 -8.27 -7.28 -14.62
C GLU A 197 -8.75 -5.87 -14.91
N GLU A 198 -10.05 -5.63 -14.71
CA GLU A 198 -10.71 -4.38 -15.02
C GLU A 198 -10.80 -3.45 -13.82
N ILE A 199 -9.95 -3.65 -12.79
CA ILE A 199 -10.08 -2.96 -11.50
C ILE A 199 -10.09 -1.44 -11.63
N GLN A 200 -9.45 -0.88 -12.65
CA GLN A 200 -9.40 0.56 -12.92
C GLN A 200 -10.57 1.12 -13.75
N THR A 201 -11.52 0.29 -14.20
CA THR A 201 -12.65 0.74 -15.02
C THR A 201 -13.75 1.39 -14.17
N SER A 202 -14.48 2.35 -14.75
CA SER A 202 -15.45 3.16 -13.97
C SER A 202 -16.71 2.41 -13.53
N ASP A 203 -17.07 1.31 -14.22
CA ASP A 203 -18.33 0.58 -14.06
C ASP A 203 -18.19 -0.72 -13.26
N ILE A 204 -17.13 -0.84 -12.46
CA ILE A 204 -16.86 -2.03 -11.67
C ILE A 204 -17.65 -2.10 -10.36
N ASN A 205 -18.05 -3.32 -9.97
CA ASN A 205 -18.60 -3.57 -8.64
C ASN A 205 -17.49 -3.51 -7.58
N ARG A 206 -17.22 -2.31 -7.06
CA ARG A 206 -16.17 -2.00 -6.07
C ARG A 206 -16.24 -2.87 -4.81
N LYS A 207 -17.46 -3.12 -4.31
CA LYS A 207 -17.67 -3.99 -3.14
C LYS A 207 -17.18 -5.41 -3.43
N LYS A 208 -17.53 -5.94 -4.61
CA LYS A 208 -17.18 -7.29 -5.03
C LYS A 208 -15.67 -7.44 -5.23
N VAL A 209 -15.02 -6.45 -5.84
CA VAL A 209 -13.55 -6.39 -5.94
C VAL A 209 -12.91 -6.48 -4.57
N CYS A 210 -13.41 -5.71 -3.61
CA CYS A 210 -12.87 -5.77 -2.25
C CYS A 210 -13.08 -7.16 -1.61
N ASP A 211 -14.26 -7.77 -1.75
CA ASP A 211 -14.52 -9.14 -1.25
C ASP A 211 -13.53 -10.15 -1.88
N MET A 212 -13.27 -10.04 -3.19
CA MET A 212 -12.31 -10.90 -3.89
C MET A 212 -10.87 -10.71 -3.41
N THR A 213 -10.43 -9.47 -3.22
CA THR A 213 -9.07 -9.18 -2.73
C THR A 213 -8.87 -9.66 -1.29
N ILE A 214 -9.88 -9.50 -0.42
CA ILE A 214 -9.84 -10.03 0.95
C ILE A 214 -9.71 -11.55 0.92
N ASP A 215 -10.54 -12.24 0.15
CA ASP A 215 -10.49 -13.70 0.03
C ASP A 215 -9.15 -14.18 -0.54
N LEU A 216 -8.64 -13.50 -1.57
CA LEU A 216 -7.35 -13.81 -2.17
C LEU A 216 -6.22 -13.76 -1.14
N TYR A 217 -6.12 -12.66 -0.37
CA TYR A 217 -5.11 -12.56 0.67
C TYR A 217 -5.34 -13.56 1.81
N SER A 218 -6.59 -13.84 2.18
CA SER A 218 -6.91 -14.86 3.19
C SER A 218 -6.38 -16.22 2.77
N VAL A 219 -6.63 -16.65 1.54
CA VAL A 219 -6.18 -17.95 1.04
C VAL A 219 -4.66 -18.01 0.92
N ILE A 220 -4.01 -16.93 0.46
CA ILE A 220 -2.53 -16.84 0.43
C ILE A 220 -1.94 -16.96 1.84
N LEU A 221 -2.55 -16.31 2.84
CA LEU A 221 -2.09 -16.34 4.23
C LEU A 221 -2.41 -17.66 4.96
N GLU A 222 -3.31 -18.47 4.42
CA GLU A 222 -3.60 -19.84 4.89
C GLU A 222 -2.65 -20.90 4.32
N LEU A 223 -1.85 -20.58 3.30
CA LEU A 223 -0.79 -21.47 2.80
C LEU A 223 0.25 -21.75 3.89
N ASP A 224 1.03 -22.82 3.70
CA ASP A 224 2.23 -23.03 4.50
C ASP A 224 3.13 -21.79 4.42
N SER A 225 3.73 -21.39 5.54
CA SER A 225 4.42 -20.09 5.63
C SER A 225 5.52 -19.92 4.58
N ALA A 226 6.20 -21.00 4.16
CA ALA A 226 7.19 -20.95 3.09
C ALA A 226 6.55 -20.60 1.73
N ASP A 227 5.39 -21.16 1.43
CA ASP A 227 4.66 -20.96 0.18
C ASP A 227 4.03 -19.57 0.12
N ALA A 228 3.39 -19.13 1.21
CA ALA A 228 2.89 -17.77 1.35
C ALA A 228 4.00 -16.73 1.09
N LEU A 229 5.20 -16.96 1.65
CA LEU A 229 6.34 -16.08 1.45
C LEU A 229 6.83 -16.06 0.01
N ILE A 230 6.80 -17.19 -0.70
CA ILE A 230 7.16 -17.24 -2.12
C ILE A 230 6.23 -16.34 -2.92
N VAL A 231 4.92 -16.49 -2.71
CA VAL A 231 3.89 -15.69 -3.38
C VAL A 231 4.05 -14.22 -3.05
N LEU A 232 4.10 -13.86 -1.77
CA LEU A 232 4.16 -12.46 -1.33
C LEU A 232 5.44 -11.76 -1.78
N ARG A 233 6.60 -12.43 -1.72
CA ARG A 233 7.84 -11.82 -2.22
C ARG A 233 7.80 -11.57 -3.71
N TRP A 234 7.20 -12.47 -4.49
CA TRP A 234 7.02 -12.25 -5.91
C TRP A 234 6.06 -11.08 -6.17
N MET A 235 4.88 -11.07 -5.53
CA MET A 235 3.87 -10.02 -5.72
C MET A 235 4.38 -8.60 -5.48
N TRP A 236 5.23 -8.42 -4.47
CA TRP A 236 5.76 -7.11 -4.07
C TRP A 236 7.18 -6.84 -4.58
N GLY A 237 7.79 -7.80 -5.29
CA GLY A 237 9.21 -7.78 -5.63
C GLY A 237 9.51 -7.73 -7.12
N THR A 238 8.50 -7.89 -7.97
CA THR A 238 8.63 -7.72 -9.41
C THR A 238 8.80 -6.24 -9.74
N PRO A 239 9.95 -5.80 -10.30
CA PRO A 239 10.06 -4.47 -10.86
C PRO A 239 9.19 -4.34 -12.12
N ASP A 240 8.66 -3.14 -12.36
CA ASP A 240 7.99 -2.72 -13.60
C ASP A 240 8.84 -3.01 -14.86
#